data_AF-A0AAV0PWF0-F1
#
_entry.id   AF-A0AAV0PWF0-F1
#
_cell.length_a   1.000
_cell.length_b   1.000
_cell.length_c   1.000
_cell.angle_alpha   90.00
_cell.angle_beta   90.00
_cell.angle_gamma   90.00
#
_symmetry.space_group_name_H-M   'P 1'
#
loop_
_entity.id
_entity.type
_entity.pdbx_description
1 polymer ?
#
loop_
_entity_poly.entity_id
_entity_poly.type
_entity_poly.pdbx_seq_one_letter_code
_entity_poly.pdbx_strand_id
1 'polypeptide(L)'
;DQSEIGVNNIINGEFQQDQCKKLDQESPDELQDGFAVSDADTADEPYVGQEFDSEAAAHAFYNSYATQVGFIIRVSKLSRSRRDGSAIGRALVCNKEGFRMPDKREKIVRQRVETRVGCRAMMLVRRVNSGKWMVTKFVKEHTHPLTPGRGRRDCIYDQYPVSSFFPDILELLLSNLSSLTFLES
;
A
#
# COMPACT_ATOMS: atom_id res chain seq x y z
N ASP A 1 -12.28 -65.31 30.60
CA ASP A 1 -11.88 -65.27 32.01
C ASP A 1 -10.50 -64.65 32.11
N GLN A 2 -10.39 -63.60 32.94
CA GLN A 2 -9.24 -63.27 33.80
C GLN A 2 -7.92 -62.86 33.10
N SER A 3 -7.56 -61.56 33.04
CA SER A 3 -6.80 -60.78 34.07
C SER A 3 -5.29 -61.08 33.99
N GLU A 4 -4.28 -60.19 34.01
CA GLU A 4 -4.00 -58.96 34.77
C GLU A 4 -2.80 -58.18 34.14
N ILE A 5 -2.81 -56.84 34.28
CA ILE A 5 -1.77 -55.92 34.87
C ILE A 5 -0.28 -56.14 34.48
N GLY A 6 0.56 -55.17 34.09
CA GLY A 6 0.46 -53.71 33.97
C GLY A 6 1.85 -53.05 33.77
N VAL A 7 1.82 -51.80 33.26
CA VAL A 7 2.68 -50.61 33.56
C VAL A 7 4.22 -50.71 33.49
N ASN A 8 4.99 -49.85 32.80
CA ASN A 8 5.04 -48.37 32.87
C ASN A 8 5.91 -47.70 31.75
N ASN A 9 5.41 -46.53 31.30
CA ASN A 9 6.08 -45.22 31.05
C ASN A 9 7.15 -44.98 29.96
N ILE A 10 6.87 -43.99 29.09
CA ILE A 10 7.51 -42.66 28.91
C ILE A 10 6.72 -41.94 27.77
N ILE A 11 5.78 -41.00 28.05
CA ILE A 11 5.95 -39.51 28.19
C ILE A 11 6.28 -38.87 26.82
N ASN A 12 5.56 -37.96 26.14
CA ASN A 12 4.52 -36.92 26.38
C ASN A 12 3.88 -36.60 24.99
N GLY A 13 2.63 -36.21 24.73
CA GLY A 13 1.62 -35.38 25.42
C GLY A 13 1.03 -34.43 24.35
N GLU A 14 -0.05 -34.80 23.64
CA GLU A 14 -1.46 -34.35 23.83
C GLU A 14 -1.59 -32.82 24.01
N PHE A 15 -2.12 -32.07 23.04
CA PHE A 15 -3.55 -31.87 22.70
C PHE A 15 -4.37 -31.29 23.86
N GLN A 16 -4.52 -29.95 23.89
CA GLN A 16 -5.59 -29.30 24.65
C GLN A 16 -6.10 -28.06 23.90
N GLN A 17 -7.39 -28.07 23.57
CA GLN A 17 -8.20 -26.87 23.44
C GLN A 17 -8.35 -26.26 24.83
N ASP A 18 -8.18 -24.94 24.98
CA ASP A 18 -8.79 -24.22 26.10
C ASP A 18 -9.09 -22.77 25.70
N GLN A 19 -10.33 -22.37 25.97
CA GLN A 19 -10.83 -21.01 25.95
C GLN A 19 -10.44 -20.29 27.24
N CYS A 20 -10.05 -19.02 27.17
CA CYS A 20 -10.22 -18.02 28.23
C CYS A 20 -9.82 -16.63 27.72
N LYS A 21 -10.30 -15.48 28.18
CA LYS A 21 -11.51 -14.99 28.84
C LYS A 21 -11.45 -13.46 28.64
N LYS A 22 -12.61 -12.83 28.49
CA LYS A 22 -12.82 -11.37 28.47
C LYS A 22 -12.38 -10.74 29.79
N LEU A 23 -11.62 -9.64 29.76
CA LEU A 23 -11.41 -8.70 30.88
C LEU A 23 -11.31 -7.28 30.31
N ASP A 24 -12.38 -6.53 30.50
CA ASP A 24 -12.41 -5.07 30.44
C ASP A 24 -12.07 -4.56 31.86
N GLN A 25 -11.16 -3.58 32.01
CA GLN A 25 -11.33 -2.43 32.91
C GLN A 25 -10.15 -1.44 32.86
N GLU A 26 -10.54 -0.16 33.02
CA GLU A 26 -9.87 1.11 32.71
C GLU A 26 -8.84 1.57 33.77
N SER A 27 -7.90 2.43 33.37
CA SER A 27 -7.66 3.71 34.06
C SER A 27 -6.91 4.70 33.16
N PRO A 28 -7.13 6.02 33.34
CA PRO A 28 -6.71 7.07 32.41
C PRO A 28 -5.39 7.71 32.86
N ASP A 29 -4.50 8.01 31.90
CA ASP A 29 -3.61 9.16 32.02
C ASP A 29 -3.25 9.70 30.64
N GLU A 30 -3.39 11.01 30.54
CA GLU A 30 -3.30 11.86 29.37
C GLU A 30 -1.86 11.95 28.87
N LEU A 31 -1.67 11.88 27.54
CA LEU A 31 -0.76 12.81 26.87
C LEU A 31 -1.32 13.17 25.48
N GLN A 32 -1.65 14.45 25.41
CA GLN A 32 -2.14 15.21 24.28
C GLN A 32 -0.94 15.58 23.39
N ASP A 33 -0.98 15.25 22.11
CA ASP A 33 -0.28 16.05 21.11
C ASP A 33 -1.16 16.19 19.86
N GLY A 34 -1.36 17.45 19.49
CA GLY A 34 -2.37 17.88 18.55
C GLY A 34 -1.93 17.65 17.12
N PHE A 35 -2.85 17.11 16.32
CA PHE A 35 -2.94 17.53 14.94
C PHE A 35 -4.30 18.15 14.73
N ALA A 36 -4.31 19.44 14.42
CA ALA A 36 -5.50 20.18 14.09
C ALA A 36 -6.31 19.39 13.04
N VAL A 37 -7.50 18.94 13.43
CA VAL A 37 -8.53 18.56 12.48
C VAL A 37 -8.89 19.83 11.74
N SER A 38 -8.26 20.03 10.58
CA SER A 38 -8.75 20.99 9.61
C SER A 38 -10.05 20.42 9.05
N ASP A 39 -11.16 21.03 9.43
CA ASP A 39 -12.43 20.93 8.72
C ASP A 39 -12.22 21.32 7.25
N ALA A 40 -12.03 20.31 6.41
CA ALA A 40 -12.13 20.39 4.96
C ALA A 40 -12.58 19.01 4.46
N ASP A 41 -13.86 18.69 4.69
CA ASP A 41 -14.54 17.49 4.19
C ASP A 41 -14.85 17.59 2.68
N THR A 42 -13.81 17.90 1.90
CA THR A 42 -13.82 17.69 0.47
C THR A 42 -12.54 16.95 0.14
N ALA A 43 -12.66 15.66 -0.16
CA ALA A 43 -11.58 14.94 -0.80
C ALA A 43 -11.19 15.73 -2.04
N ASP A 44 -9.94 16.16 -2.15
CA ASP A 44 -9.45 16.80 -3.36
C ASP A 44 -9.60 15.79 -4.50
N GLU A 45 -10.65 15.98 -5.30
CA GLU A 45 -11.03 15.06 -6.35
C GLU A 45 -10.04 15.17 -7.51
N PRO A 46 -9.44 14.06 -7.97
CA PRO A 46 -8.55 14.08 -9.12
C PRO A 46 -9.28 14.62 -10.36
N TYR A 47 -8.60 15.45 -11.14
CA TYR A 47 -9.12 15.94 -12.41
C TYR A 47 -8.10 15.80 -13.53
N VAL A 48 -8.59 15.67 -14.76
CA VAL A 48 -7.74 15.59 -15.96
C VAL A 48 -7.03 16.92 -16.15
N GLY A 49 -5.71 16.88 -16.34
CA GLY A 49 -4.85 18.06 -16.43
C GLY A 49 -4.13 18.42 -15.12
N GLN A 50 -4.49 17.80 -13.99
CA GLN A 50 -3.76 18.01 -12.73
C GLN A 50 -2.31 17.54 -12.86
N GLU A 51 -1.37 18.37 -12.42
CA GLU A 51 0.07 18.12 -12.52
C GLU A 51 0.71 17.80 -11.16
N PHE A 52 1.74 16.95 -11.18
CA PHE A 52 2.55 16.56 -10.05
C PHE A 52 4.03 16.59 -10.42
N ASP A 53 4.90 16.86 -9.45
CA ASP A 53 6.35 16.91 -9.69
C ASP A 53 6.96 15.52 -9.90
N SER A 54 6.33 14.48 -9.37
CA SER A 54 6.82 13.10 -9.48
C SER A 54 5.68 12.08 -9.62
N GLU A 55 6.03 10.89 -10.12
CA GLU A 55 5.14 9.74 -10.18
C GLU A 55 4.68 9.31 -8.77
N ALA A 56 5.58 9.42 -7.78
CA ALA A 56 5.29 9.10 -6.40
C ALA A 56 4.31 10.10 -5.77
N ALA A 57 4.42 11.40 -6.09
CA ALA A 57 3.47 12.41 -5.64
C ALA A 57 2.06 12.14 -6.18
N ALA A 58 1.94 11.80 -7.47
CA ALA A 58 0.66 11.41 -8.05
C ALA A 58 0.07 10.15 -7.39
N HIS A 59 0.92 9.18 -7.05
CA HIS A 59 0.50 7.98 -6.34
C HIS A 59 -0.02 8.31 -4.93
N ALA A 60 0.72 9.10 -4.16
CA ALA A 60 0.33 9.51 -2.81
C ALA A 60 -1.00 10.27 -2.82
N PHE A 61 -1.17 11.21 -3.75
CA PHE A 61 -2.42 11.96 -3.92
C PHE A 61 -3.62 11.03 -4.15
N TYR A 62 -3.51 10.10 -5.11
CA TYR A 62 -4.62 9.19 -5.41
C TYR A 62 -4.86 8.16 -4.32
N ASN A 63 -3.82 7.79 -3.57
CA ASN A 63 -3.98 6.93 -2.40
C ASN A 63 -4.78 7.66 -1.30
N SER A 64 -4.47 8.91 -1.00
CA SER A 64 -5.22 9.72 -0.05
C SER A 64 -6.68 9.85 -0.48
N TYR A 65 -6.93 10.24 -1.74
CA TYR A 65 -8.27 10.26 -2.31
C TYR A 65 -9.00 8.92 -2.14
N ALA A 66 -8.35 7.80 -2.48
CA ALA A 66 -8.95 6.49 -2.38
C ALA A 66 -9.29 6.10 -0.93
N THR A 67 -8.42 6.42 0.03
CA THR A 67 -8.67 6.13 1.45
C THR A 67 -9.87 6.91 1.99
N GLN A 68 -10.03 8.17 1.58
CA GLN A 68 -11.18 8.99 1.97
C GLN A 68 -12.47 8.48 1.33
N VAL A 69 -12.43 8.15 0.03
CA VAL A 69 -13.58 7.60 -0.70
C VAL A 69 -13.93 6.17 -0.27
N GLY A 70 -12.98 5.43 0.31
CA GLY A 70 -13.22 4.11 0.89
C GLY A 70 -12.87 2.92 -0.02
N PHE A 71 -11.82 3.05 -0.82
CA PHE A 71 -11.21 1.94 -1.57
C PHE A 71 -9.69 1.93 -1.44
N ILE A 72 -9.07 0.85 -1.93
CA ILE A 72 -7.61 0.70 -1.95
C ILE A 72 -7.16 0.71 -3.39
N ILE A 73 -6.05 1.40 -3.65
CA ILE A 73 -5.43 1.43 -4.98
C ILE A 73 -4.39 0.33 -5.13
N ARG A 74 -4.12 -0.06 -6.37
CA ARG A 74 -2.98 -0.87 -6.77
C ARG A 74 -2.29 -0.25 -7.96
N VAL A 75 -0.98 -0.46 -8.03
CA VAL A 75 -0.19 -0.10 -9.19
C VAL A 75 -0.45 -1.11 -10.31
N SER A 76 -0.89 -0.63 -11.49
CA SER A 76 -1.22 -1.47 -12.63
C SER A 76 -0.15 -1.38 -13.71
N LYS A 77 -0.46 -0.81 -14.87
CA LYS A 77 0.44 -0.73 -16.02
C LYS A 77 1.46 0.40 -15.87
N LEU A 78 2.73 0.07 -16.10
CA LEU A 78 3.81 1.03 -16.32
C LEU A 78 4.07 1.17 -17.84
N SER A 79 4.11 2.40 -18.32
CA SER A 79 4.54 2.76 -19.67
C SER A 79 5.96 3.29 -19.64
N ARG A 80 6.81 2.78 -20.54
CA ARG A 80 8.21 3.19 -20.67
C ARG A 80 8.50 3.82 -22.04
N SER A 81 9.39 4.80 -22.06
CA SER A 81 9.96 5.35 -23.30
C SER A 81 10.67 4.24 -24.07
N ARG A 82 10.46 4.19 -25.39
CA ARG A 82 11.19 3.27 -26.26
C ARG A 82 12.64 3.69 -26.48
N ARG A 83 12.97 4.97 -26.26
CA ARG A 83 14.32 5.51 -26.47
C ARG A 83 15.22 5.19 -25.28
N ASP A 84 14.77 5.57 -24.08
CA ASP A 84 15.63 5.58 -22.89
C ASP A 84 15.16 4.61 -21.79
N GLY A 85 14.07 3.87 -22.01
CA GLY A 85 13.48 2.97 -21.02
C GLY A 85 12.86 3.64 -19.79
N SER A 86 12.92 4.97 -19.70
CA SER A 86 12.39 5.77 -18.59
C SER A 86 10.87 5.65 -18.44
N ALA A 87 10.38 5.77 -17.20
CA ALA A 87 8.94 5.78 -16.94
C ALA A 87 8.29 7.04 -17.53
N ILE A 88 7.27 6.85 -18.37
CA ILE A 88 6.52 7.93 -19.04
C ILE A 88 5.03 7.90 -18.74
N GLY A 89 4.56 6.87 -18.02
CA GLY A 89 3.16 6.80 -17.63
C GLY A 89 2.87 5.68 -16.65
N ARG A 90 1.88 5.88 -15.79
CA ARG A 90 1.45 4.90 -14.78
C ARG A 90 -0.06 4.87 -14.63
N ALA A 91 -0.62 3.67 -14.62
CA ALA A 91 -2.02 3.44 -14.26
C ALA A 91 -2.15 3.01 -12.79
N LEU A 92 -2.98 3.73 -12.05
CA LEU A 92 -3.38 3.44 -10.68
C LEU A 92 -4.85 3.04 -10.69
N VAL A 93 -5.18 1.87 -10.15
CA VAL A 93 -6.52 1.28 -10.29
C VAL A 93 -7.05 0.81 -8.95
N CYS A 94 -8.36 0.66 -8.82
CA CYS A 94 -8.96 0.03 -7.66
C CYS A 94 -8.45 -1.43 -7.48
N ASN A 95 -8.30 -1.89 -6.24
CA ASN A 95 -7.91 -3.28 -5.93
C ASN A 95 -8.91 -4.32 -6.50
N LYS A 96 -10.17 -3.93 -6.69
CA LYS A 96 -11.25 -4.73 -7.29
C LYS A 96 -11.33 -4.59 -8.82
N GLU A 97 -10.36 -3.93 -9.47
CA GLU A 97 -10.33 -3.73 -10.93
C GLU A 97 -10.15 -5.03 -11.71
N GLY A 98 -10.87 -5.13 -12.83
CA GLY A 98 -10.79 -6.21 -13.80
C GLY A 98 -11.37 -7.54 -13.30
N PHE A 99 -11.12 -8.61 -14.04
CA PHE A 99 -11.49 -9.98 -13.66
C PHE A 99 -10.24 -10.84 -13.69
N ARG A 100 -10.07 -11.74 -12.71
CA ARG A 100 -8.99 -12.72 -12.75
C ARG A 100 -9.31 -13.75 -13.83
N MET A 101 -8.31 -14.07 -14.66
CA MET A 101 -8.42 -15.20 -15.57
C MET A 101 -8.43 -16.50 -14.77
N PRO A 102 -9.25 -17.49 -15.13
CA PRO A 102 -9.25 -18.78 -14.45
C PRO A 102 -7.84 -19.39 -14.49
N ASP A 103 -7.31 -19.75 -13.32
CA ASP A 103 -6.00 -20.42 -13.22
C ASP A 103 -6.15 -21.81 -13.84
N LYS A 104 -5.35 -22.12 -14.88
CA LYS A 104 -5.40 -23.41 -15.57
C LYS A 104 -4.57 -24.50 -14.87
N ARG A 105 -3.92 -24.17 -13.75
CA ARG A 105 -3.10 -25.10 -12.97
C ARG A 105 -3.98 -25.98 -12.08
N GLU A 106 -3.60 -27.25 -11.93
CA GLU A 106 -4.30 -28.22 -11.08
C GLU A 106 -4.44 -27.70 -9.64
N LYS A 107 -5.58 -28.00 -9.01
CA LYS A 107 -6.11 -27.43 -7.75
C LYS A 107 -5.27 -27.73 -6.48
N ILE A 108 -3.99 -28.00 -6.61
CA ILE A 108 -3.09 -28.40 -5.51
C ILE A 108 -2.76 -27.21 -4.59
N VAL A 109 -2.91 -25.97 -5.05
CA VAL A 109 -2.66 -24.75 -4.26
C VAL A 109 -3.98 -24.14 -3.77
N ARG A 110 -4.06 -23.79 -2.48
CA ARG A 110 -5.21 -23.04 -1.90
C ARG A 110 -5.51 -21.81 -2.76
N GLN A 111 -6.65 -21.85 -3.45
CA GLN A 111 -7.06 -20.78 -4.34
C GLN A 111 -7.50 -19.58 -3.49
N ARG A 112 -6.78 -18.46 -3.61
CA ARG A 112 -7.17 -17.20 -2.95
C ARG A 112 -8.58 -16.82 -3.42
N VAL A 113 -9.44 -16.43 -2.48
CA VAL A 113 -10.79 -15.92 -2.78
C VAL A 113 -10.69 -14.81 -3.83
N GLU A 114 -11.54 -14.88 -4.86
CA GLU A 114 -11.57 -13.88 -5.93
C GLU A 114 -12.03 -12.54 -5.36
N THR A 115 -11.16 -11.52 -5.46
CA THR A 115 -11.48 -10.18 -4.95
C THR A 115 -11.81 -9.20 -6.06
N ARG A 116 -11.55 -9.50 -7.34
CA ARG A 116 -11.80 -8.57 -8.45
C ARG A 116 -13.21 -8.76 -9.01
N VAL A 117 -13.94 -7.65 -9.16
CA VAL A 117 -15.37 -7.62 -9.51
C VAL A 117 -15.63 -6.83 -10.80
N GLY A 118 -14.58 -6.60 -11.60
CA GLY A 118 -14.68 -5.78 -12.80
C GLY A 118 -14.77 -4.28 -12.52
N CYS A 119 -14.22 -3.80 -11.41
CA CYS A 119 -14.20 -2.36 -11.13
C CYS A 119 -13.46 -1.61 -12.23
N ARG A 120 -13.93 -0.40 -12.56
CA ARG A 120 -13.34 0.43 -13.63
C ARG A 120 -12.68 1.70 -13.11
N ALA A 121 -12.78 1.98 -11.81
CA ALA A 121 -12.19 3.15 -11.19
C ALA A 121 -10.66 3.14 -11.34
N MET A 122 -10.13 4.22 -11.93
CA MET A 122 -8.73 4.35 -12.28
C MET A 122 -8.29 5.80 -12.43
N MET A 123 -7.00 6.04 -12.21
CA MET A 123 -6.29 7.25 -12.59
C MET A 123 -5.07 6.89 -13.44
N LEU A 124 -4.88 7.59 -14.56
CA LEU A 124 -3.73 7.42 -15.45
C LEU A 124 -2.93 8.71 -15.51
N VAL A 125 -1.67 8.62 -15.11
CA VAL A 125 -0.72 9.74 -15.20
C VAL A 125 0.29 9.51 -16.31
N ARG A 126 0.72 10.59 -16.96
CA ARG A 126 1.77 10.58 -17.98
C ARG A 126 2.77 11.70 -17.73
N ARG A 127 4.03 11.43 -18.03
CA ARG A 127 5.07 12.44 -18.00
C ARG A 127 4.92 13.36 -19.21
N VAL A 128 4.80 14.67 -18.97
CA VAL A 128 4.75 15.72 -19.99
C VAL A 128 6.16 16.24 -20.29
N ASN A 129 6.31 17.01 -21.38
CA ASN A 129 7.60 17.52 -21.83
C ASN A 129 8.30 18.42 -20.79
N SER A 130 7.56 19.06 -19.89
CA SER A 130 8.09 19.83 -18.76
C SER A 130 8.74 18.96 -17.68
N GLY A 131 8.70 17.63 -17.81
CA GLY A 131 9.22 16.67 -16.83
C GLY A 131 8.22 16.29 -15.74
N LYS A 132 7.14 17.06 -15.57
CA LYS A 132 6.04 16.82 -14.63
C LYS A 132 5.15 15.65 -15.04
N TRP A 133 4.33 15.18 -14.11
CA TRP A 133 3.37 14.10 -14.27
C TRP A 133 1.94 14.64 -14.28
N MET A 134 1.22 14.44 -15.37
CA MET A 134 -0.13 14.96 -15.56
C MET A 134 -1.16 13.84 -15.57
N VAL A 135 -2.31 14.05 -14.91
CA VAL A 135 -3.48 13.16 -15.01
C VAL A 135 -4.07 13.28 -16.42
N THR A 136 -4.06 12.17 -17.15
CA THR A 136 -4.59 12.08 -18.53
C THR A 136 -5.92 11.35 -18.62
N LYS A 137 -6.26 10.56 -17.60
CA LYS A 137 -7.56 9.89 -17.50
C LYS A 137 -7.90 9.69 -16.03
N PHE A 138 -9.14 9.99 -15.68
CA PHE A 138 -9.71 9.71 -14.39
C PHE A 138 -11.09 9.07 -14.59
N VAL A 139 -11.35 7.97 -13.89
CA VAL A 139 -12.64 7.26 -13.87
C VAL A 139 -13.01 7.11 -12.40
N LYS A 140 -14.09 7.76 -11.99
CA LYS A 140 -14.56 7.80 -10.61
C LYS A 140 -15.45 6.60 -10.28
N GLU A 141 -16.15 6.07 -11.27
CA GLU A 141 -17.23 5.12 -11.05
C GLU A 141 -16.72 3.74 -10.60
N HIS A 142 -17.27 3.27 -9.47
CA HIS A 142 -17.05 1.92 -8.95
C HIS A 142 -18.23 1.01 -9.31
N THR A 143 -17.94 -0.28 -9.53
CA THR A 143 -18.96 -1.32 -9.76
C THR A 143 -19.29 -2.10 -8.48
N HIS A 144 -18.83 -1.61 -7.32
CA HIS A 144 -18.99 -2.24 -6.02
C HIS A 144 -19.20 -1.17 -4.94
N PRO A 145 -19.80 -1.50 -3.79
CA PRO A 145 -19.92 -0.57 -2.67
C PRO A 145 -18.54 -0.17 -2.15
N LEU A 146 -18.45 1.07 -1.69
CA LEU A 146 -17.28 1.68 -1.06
C LEU A 146 -17.47 1.71 0.45
N THR A 147 -16.38 1.62 1.21
CA THR A 147 -16.41 1.63 2.67
C THR A 147 -15.55 2.78 3.20
N PRO A 148 -16.05 4.03 3.20
CA PRO A 148 -15.33 5.16 3.78
C PRO A 148 -15.09 4.93 5.28
N GLY A 149 -13.95 5.39 5.80
CA GLY A 149 -13.64 5.35 7.23
C GLY A 149 -13.07 4.03 7.79
N ARG A 150 -12.94 2.97 6.99
CA ARG A 150 -12.23 1.73 7.38
C ARG A 150 -10.95 1.50 6.55
N GLY A 151 -10.10 2.52 6.47
CA GLY A 151 -8.78 2.37 5.85
C GLY A 151 -7.94 1.36 6.63
N ARG A 152 -7.68 0.17 6.06
CA ARG A 152 -6.62 -0.70 6.57
C ARG A 152 -5.29 -0.01 6.29
N ARG A 153 -4.59 0.39 7.34
CA ARG A 153 -3.30 1.09 7.27
C ARG A 153 -2.15 0.19 6.81
N ASP A 154 -2.39 -1.12 6.68
CA ASP A 154 -1.32 -2.14 6.73
C ASP A 154 -0.83 -2.65 5.35
N CYS A 155 -1.17 -2.00 4.23
CA CYS A 155 -0.74 -2.51 2.91
C CYS A 155 -0.22 -1.44 1.94
N ILE A 156 0.29 -0.32 2.46
CA ILE A 156 0.46 0.92 1.70
C ILE A 156 1.75 0.99 0.86
N TYR A 157 2.85 0.28 1.18
CA TYR A 157 4.17 0.69 0.65
C TYR A 157 4.98 -0.28 -0.23
N ASP A 158 4.70 -1.59 -0.24
CA ASP A 158 5.63 -2.55 -0.89
C ASP A 158 5.53 -2.65 -2.43
N GLN A 159 4.61 -1.92 -3.08
CA GLN A 159 4.45 -1.99 -4.54
C GLN A 159 5.27 -0.94 -5.31
N TYR A 160 5.91 -0.01 -4.61
CA TYR A 160 6.74 1.02 -5.22
C TYR A 160 8.22 0.76 -4.87
N PRO A 161 9.07 0.38 -5.84
CA PRO A 161 10.48 0.21 -5.54
C PRO A 161 11.04 1.56 -5.04
N VAL A 162 11.53 1.54 -3.80
CA VAL A 162 12.14 2.66 -3.06
C VAL A 162 13.35 3.30 -3.77
N SER A 163 13.74 2.78 -4.93
CA SER A 163 14.81 3.32 -5.79
C SER A 163 14.52 4.68 -6.40
N SER A 164 13.36 5.28 -6.11
CA SER A 164 12.96 6.61 -6.60
C SER A 164 12.77 7.65 -5.49
N PHE A 165 13.18 7.34 -4.25
CA PHE A 165 13.00 8.21 -3.08
C PHE A 165 14.30 8.77 -2.46
N PHE A 166 15.45 8.57 -3.09
CA PHE A 166 16.68 9.28 -2.70
C PHE A 166 17.37 9.89 -3.91
N PRO A 167 17.02 11.12 -4.31
CA PRO A 167 18.03 12.05 -4.77
C PRO A 167 18.82 12.56 -3.54
N ASP A 168 20.13 12.29 -3.53
CA ASP A 168 21.18 13.12 -2.93
C ASP A 168 21.21 13.40 -1.41
N ILE A 169 21.32 12.34 -0.59
CA ILE A 169 22.01 12.48 0.72
C ILE A 169 23.53 12.22 0.56
N LEU A 170 23.94 11.50 -0.49
CA LEU A 170 25.35 11.17 -0.72
C LEU A 170 26.17 12.37 -1.23
N GLU A 171 25.55 13.33 -1.93
CA GLU A 171 26.24 14.51 -2.44
C GLU A 171 26.54 15.55 -1.32
N LEU A 172 25.64 15.69 -0.34
CA LEU A 172 25.83 16.57 0.83
C LEU A 172 26.89 16.05 1.84
N LEU A 173 27.18 14.75 1.83
CA LEU A 173 28.25 14.17 2.64
C LEU A 173 29.62 14.32 1.98
N LEU A 174 29.69 14.30 0.64
CA LEU A 174 30.96 14.46 -0.09
C LEU A 174 31.41 15.93 -0.19
N SER A 175 30.49 16.90 -0.13
CA SER A 175 30.85 18.33 -0.06
C SER A 175 31.39 18.76 1.31
N ASN A 176 31.17 17.98 2.38
CA ASN A 176 31.66 18.28 3.73
C ASN A 176 33.03 17.66 4.05
N LEU A 177 33.57 16.81 3.17
CA LEU A 177 34.90 16.22 3.36
C LEU A 177 36.02 16.99 2.63
N SER A 178 35.69 17.95 1.76
CA SER A 178 36.69 18.83 1.14
C SER A 178 37.06 20.05 1.98
N SER A 179 36.32 20.36 3.05
CA SER A 179 36.57 21.54 3.90
C SER A 179 37.30 21.25 5.22
N LEU A 180 37.65 19.99 5.51
CA LEU A 180 38.31 19.59 6.77
C LEU A 180 39.80 19.26 6.65
N THR A 181 40.45 19.57 5.52
CA THR A 181 41.92 19.43 5.37
C THR A 181 42.68 20.76 5.45
N PHE A 182 42.11 21.82 6.04
CA PHE A 182 42.78 23.12 6.13
C PHE A 182 42.57 23.82 7.48
N LEU A 183 42.96 23.17 8.58
CA LEU A 183 43.18 23.84 9.88
C LEU A 183 43.95 22.97 10.88
N GLU A 184 45.03 22.34 10.42
CA GLU A 184 46.13 21.90 11.29
C GLU A 184 47.46 22.17 10.57
N SER A 185 48.03 23.35 10.82
CA SER A 185 49.42 23.72 10.58
C SER A 185 49.84 24.74 11.64
#